data_AF-A0A4V1TNX5-F1
#
_entry.id   AF-A0A4V1TNX5-F1
#
_cell.length_a   1.000
_cell.length_b   1.000
_cell.length_c   1.000
_cell.angle_alpha   90.00
_cell.angle_beta   90.00
_cell.angle_gamma   90.00
#
_symmetry.space_group_name_H-M   'P 1'
#
loop_
_entity.id
_entity.type
_entity.pdbx_description
1 polymer ?
#
loop_
_entity_poly.entity_id
_entity_poly.type
_entity_poly.pdbx_seq_one_letter_code
_entity_poly.pdbx_strand_id
1 'polypeptide(L)'
;MTDIVTPPTIDAMPPAPQPTDTREQFNAKAFPHAAAQQTLVTQVNASAAATNQNAIAANERATAANASAGTAATKRDEAVAAAGTATTKRDEAVTAAGQAEASRIEASKLNLGAKAAAPTVDNQGQALRTGATYYDTTLNKWRAWNGTLWVEPVNVTGAVSTVNGKSGPDVTLLPSDLGALPATGAIAVGGSVRAPRVAVAALAIDCSTGNYFAKTIAANSTFTFGSAPASGNAYGMSIDVTHTSGVITWPTSVKWPGDMAPSLTAGKVHKFLFTTSDGGATWRGAALSNYAS
;
A
#
# COMPACT_ATOMS: atom_id res chain seq x y z
N MET A 1 -41.72 -32.94 52.03
CA MET A 1 -41.13 -34.10 52.71
C MET A 1 -42.02 -34.43 53.88
N THR A 2 -42.29 -35.71 54.08
CA THR A 2 -43.02 -36.22 55.23
C THR A 2 -42.19 -36.03 56.50
N ASP A 3 -42.83 -35.53 57.54
CA ASP A 3 -42.20 -35.30 58.84
C ASP A 3 -41.95 -36.62 59.57
N ILE A 4 -40.87 -36.65 60.34
CA ILE A 4 -40.61 -37.74 61.29
C ILE A 4 -41.43 -37.42 62.53
N VAL A 5 -42.22 -38.38 62.99
CA VAL A 5 -43.02 -38.27 64.21
C VAL A 5 -42.55 -39.28 65.25
N THR A 6 -42.67 -38.92 66.52
CA THR A 6 -42.41 -39.86 67.62
C THR A 6 -43.60 -40.81 67.75
N PRO A 7 -43.42 -42.14 67.66
CA PRO A 7 -44.51 -43.08 67.93
C PRO A 7 -45.06 -42.89 69.36
N PRO A 8 -46.39 -42.91 69.55
CA PRO A 8 -46.97 -42.81 70.88
C PRO A 8 -46.54 -43.97 71.78
N THR A 9 -46.43 -43.70 73.07
CA THR A 9 -46.21 -44.75 74.08
C THR A 9 -47.44 -45.64 74.18
N ILE A 10 -47.21 -46.94 74.39
CA ILE A 10 -48.28 -47.90 74.68
C ILE A 10 -48.33 -48.04 76.20
N ASP A 11 -49.49 -47.77 76.79
CA ASP A 11 -49.65 -47.86 78.24
C ASP A 11 -49.62 -49.31 78.70
N ALA A 12 -49.08 -49.54 79.90
CA ALA A 12 -49.05 -50.87 80.49
C ALA A 12 -50.47 -51.35 80.81
N MET A 13 -50.76 -52.61 80.48
CA MET A 13 -52.05 -53.23 80.77
C MET A 13 -52.26 -53.39 82.29
N PRO A 14 -53.45 -53.04 82.83
CA PRO A 14 -53.81 -53.38 84.21
C PRO A 14 -53.77 -54.90 84.44
N PRO A 15 -53.53 -55.36 85.68
CA PRO A 15 -53.47 -56.79 86.01
C PRO A 15 -54.70 -57.54 85.48
N ALA A 16 -54.46 -58.61 84.73
CA ALA A 16 -55.55 -59.45 84.25
C ALA A 16 -56.25 -60.16 85.42
N PRO A 17 -57.59 -60.30 85.39
CA PRO A 17 -58.29 -61.14 86.35
C PRO A 17 -57.80 -62.58 86.26
N GLN A 18 -57.61 -63.23 87.40
CA GLN A 18 -57.09 -64.60 87.50
C GLN A 18 -58.19 -65.59 87.91
N PRO A 19 -58.07 -66.88 87.53
CA PRO A 19 -59.02 -67.91 87.96
C PRO A 19 -59.13 -68.09 89.48
N THR A 20 -58.13 -67.63 90.23
CA THR A 20 -58.05 -67.70 91.70
C THR A 20 -58.60 -66.45 92.41
N ASP A 21 -59.03 -65.42 91.68
CA ASP A 21 -59.55 -64.18 92.27
C ASP A 21 -60.93 -64.41 92.92
N THR A 22 -61.19 -63.76 94.05
CA THR A 22 -62.56 -63.67 94.58
C THR A 22 -63.46 -62.89 93.62
N ARG A 23 -64.78 -63.03 93.75
CA ARG A 23 -65.73 -62.32 92.86
C ARG A 23 -65.52 -60.81 92.85
N GLU A 24 -65.22 -60.23 94.01
CA GLU A 24 -64.94 -58.80 94.16
C GLU A 24 -63.61 -58.41 93.50
N GLN A 25 -62.58 -59.24 93.63
CA GLN A 25 -61.26 -59.04 92.99
C GLN A 25 -61.34 -59.17 91.46
N PHE A 26 -62.11 -60.14 90.97
CA PHE A 26 -62.35 -60.34 89.53
C PHE A 26 -63.02 -59.11 88.93
N ASN A 27 -64.12 -58.64 89.52
CA ASN A 27 -64.82 -57.44 89.06
C ASN A 27 -63.91 -56.20 89.11
N ALA A 28 -63.12 -56.03 90.16
CA ALA A 28 -62.18 -54.92 90.31
C ALA A 28 -61.08 -54.89 89.23
N LYS A 29 -60.70 -56.04 88.65
CA LYS A 29 -59.68 -56.14 87.60
C LYS A 29 -60.25 -56.21 86.18
N ALA A 30 -61.41 -56.85 85.99
CA ALA A 30 -61.99 -57.12 84.68
C ALA A 30 -62.43 -55.84 83.94
N PHE A 31 -63.09 -54.89 84.61
CA PHE A 31 -63.54 -53.65 83.97
C PHE A 31 -62.37 -52.74 83.56
N PRO A 32 -61.37 -52.45 84.41
CA PRO A 32 -60.19 -51.69 83.99
C PRO A 32 -59.38 -52.37 82.89
N HIS A 33 -59.26 -53.71 82.92
CA HIS A 33 -58.54 -54.46 81.90
C HIS A 33 -59.25 -54.39 80.53
N ALA A 34 -60.57 -54.57 80.49
CA ALA A 34 -61.35 -54.45 79.25
C ALA A 34 -61.32 -53.03 78.67
N ALA A 35 -61.40 -52.00 79.53
CA ALA A 35 -61.26 -50.61 79.10
C ALA A 35 -59.85 -50.34 78.53
N ALA A 36 -58.79 -50.85 79.17
CA ALA A 36 -57.42 -50.71 78.70
C ALA A 36 -57.16 -51.42 77.36
N GLN A 37 -57.84 -52.53 77.06
CA GLN A 37 -57.74 -53.20 75.74
C GLN A 37 -58.21 -52.31 74.58
N GLN A 38 -59.26 -51.52 74.77
CA GLN A 38 -59.74 -50.59 73.74
C GLN A 38 -58.74 -49.44 73.50
N THR A 39 -58.14 -48.93 74.59
CA THR A 39 -57.06 -47.94 74.54
C THR A 39 -55.81 -48.52 73.85
N LEU A 40 -55.44 -49.76 74.16
CA LEU A 40 -54.30 -50.47 73.56
C LEU A 40 -54.43 -50.57 72.04
N VAL A 41 -55.59 -50.96 71.51
CA VAL A 41 -55.83 -51.04 70.06
C VAL A 41 -55.60 -49.68 69.38
N THR A 42 -56.08 -48.60 70.01
CA THR A 42 -55.90 -47.24 69.50
C THR A 42 -54.42 -46.84 69.48
N GLN A 43 -53.70 -47.09 70.58
CA GLN A 43 -52.27 -46.78 70.72
C GLN A 43 -51.42 -47.59 69.74
N VAL A 44 -51.72 -48.89 69.55
CA VAL A 44 -51.04 -49.76 68.59
C VAL A 44 -51.25 -49.27 67.16
N ASN A 45 -52.48 -48.95 66.77
CA ASN A 45 -52.78 -48.42 65.44
C ASN A 45 -52.06 -47.09 65.18
N ALA A 46 -52.03 -46.19 66.17
CA ALA A 46 -51.32 -44.93 66.07
C ALA A 46 -49.79 -45.13 65.97
N SER A 47 -49.24 -46.09 66.71
CA SER A 47 -47.81 -46.47 66.62
C SER A 47 -47.44 -47.09 65.27
N ALA A 48 -48.30 -47.96 64.72
CA ALA A 48 -48.13 -48.51 63.39
C ALA A 48 -48.19 -47.43 62.29
N ALA A 49 -49.14 -46.49 62.40
CA ALA A 49 -49.25 -45.35 61.49
C ALA A 49 -48.00 -44.45 61.54
N ALA A 50 -47.54 -44.10 62.74
CA ALA A 50 -46.31 -43.34 62.95
C ALA A 50 -45.07 -44.05 62.37
N THR A 51 -44.98 -45.37 62.53
CA THR A 51 -43.89 -46.19 61.98
C THR A 51 -43.91 -46.18 60.46
N ASN A 52 -45.07 -46.35 59.83
CA ASN A 52 -45.20 -46.28 58.38
C ASN A 52 -44.86 -44.88 57.85
N GLN A 53 -45.34 -43.83 58.52
CA GLN A 53 -44.99 -42.46 58.18
C GLN A 53 -43.48 -42.23 58.24
N ASN A 54 -42.82 -42.68 59.30
CA ASN A 54 -41.37 -42.56 59.45
C ASN A 54 -40.59 -43.34 58.38
N ALA A 55 -41.09 -44.50 57.94
CA ALA A 55 -40.49 -45.27 56.85
C ALA A 55 -40.59 -44.52 55.51
N ILE A 56 -41.74 -43.92 55.21
CA ILE A 56 -41.92 -43.05 54.02
C ILE A 56 -40.97 -41.84 54.11
N ALA A 57 -40.93 -41.19 55.26
CA ALA A 57 -40.09 -40.04 55.55
C ALA A 57 -38.59 -40.36 55.39
N ALA A 58 -38.16 -41.58 55.73
CA ALA A 58 -36.80 -42.07 55.52
C ALA A 58 -36.49 -42.32 54.03
N ASN A 59 -37.41 -42.94 53.28
CA ASN A 59 -37.26 -43.17 51.84
C ASN A 59 -37.17 -41.86 51.04
N GLU A 60 -37.99 -40.87 51.39
CA GLU A 60 -37.92 -39.53 50.78
C GLU A 60 -36.58 -38.85 51.06
N ARG A 61 -36.09 -38.91 52.32
CA ARG A 61 -34.76 -38.37 52.70
C ARG A 61 -33.64 -39.07 51.94
N ALA A 62 -33.68 -40.40 51.80
CA ALA A 62 -32.70 -41.17 51.04
C ALA A 62 -32.70 -40.78 49.54
N THR A 63 -33.88 -40.60 48.95
CA THR A 63 -34.03 -40.15 47.56
C THR A 63 -33.45 -38.74 47.36
N ALA A 64 -33.75 -37.82 48.28
CA ALA A 64 -33.21 -36.46 48.23
C ALA A 64 -31.67 -36.44 48.42
N ALA A 65 -31.13 -37.28 49.30
CA ALA A 65 -29.69 -37.44 49.46
C ALA A 65 -29.02 -37.98 48.20
N ASN A 66 -29.63 -38.97 47.53
CA ASN A 66 -29.12 -39.51 46.26
C ASN A 66 -29.15 -38.46 45.14
N ALA A 67 -30.21 -37.66 45.05
CA ALA A 67 -30.28 -36.54 44.10
C ALA A 67 -29.20 -35.48 44.38
N SER A 68 -28.95 -35.16 45.65
CA SER A 68 -27.88 -34.24 46.08
C SER A 68 -26.50 -34.78 45.70
N ALA A 69 -26.26 -36.09 45.89
CA ALA A 69 -25.03 -36.75 45.46
C ALA A 69 -24.83 -36.69 43.94
N GLY A 70 -25.90 -36.88 43.16
CA GLY A 70 -25.88 -36.70 41.70
C GLY A 70 -25.49 -35.28 41.29
N THR A 71 -26.08 -34.27 41.93
CA THR A 71 -25.73 -32.85 41.68
C THR A 71 -24.27 -32.56 42.02
N ALA A 72 -23.77 -33.10 43.13
CA ALA A 72 -22.37 -32.96 43.51
C ALA A 72 -21.42 -33.60 42.47
N ALA A 73 -21.77 -34.76 41.92
CA ALA A 73 -21.02 -35.41 40.85
C ALA A 73 -20.99 -34.55 39.57
N THR A 74 -22.13 -34.01 39.14
CA THR A 74 -22.18 -33.09 37.98
C THR A 74 -21.30 -31.86 38.21
N LYS A 75 -21.36 -31.24 39.39
CA LYS A 75 -20.55 -30.05 39.70
C LYS A 75 -19.06 -30.35 39.73
N ARG A 76 -18.67 -31.53 40.20
CA ARG A 76 -17.28 -32.01 40.12
C ARG A 76 -16.83 -32.10 38.66
N ASP A 77 -17.64 -32.71 37.79
CA ASP A 77 -17.28 -32.93 36.38
C ASP A 77 -17.21 -31.59 35.62
N GLU A 78 -18.12 -30.65 35.90
CA GLU A 78 -18.06 -29.26 35.42
C GLU A 78 -16.75 -28.56 35.86
N ALA A 79 -16.35 -28.73 37.13
CA ALA A 79 -15.11 -28.14 37.64
C ALA A 79 -13.85 -28.73 36.97
N VAL A 80 -13.84 -30.03 36.69
CA VAL A 80 -12.76 -30.69 35.94
C VAL A 80 -12.68 -30.16 34.51
N ALA A 81 -13.82 -30.01 33.82
CA ALA A 81 -13.87 -29.44 32.48
C ALA A 81 -13.40 -27.97 32.44
N ALA A 82 -13.79 -27.18 33.45
CA ALA A 82 -13.32 -25.81 33.61
C ALA A 82 -11.80 -25.75 33.83
N ALA A 83 -11.23 -26.65 34.65
CA ALA A 83 -9.79 -26.75 34.87
C ALA A 83 -9.03 -27.14 33.58
N GLY A 84 -9.57 -28.05 32.78
CA GLY A 84 -9.02 -28.39 31.46
C GLY A 84 -9.01 -27.18 30.52
N THR A 85 -10.13 -26.45 30.46
CA THR A 85 -10.23 -25.21 29.67
C THR A 85 -9.21 -24.16 30.10
N ALA A 86 -9.04 -23.96 31.41
CA ALA A 86 -8.05 -23.03 31.96
C ALA A 86 -6.61 -23.42 31.59
N THR A 87 -6.32 -24.73 31.57
CA THR A 87 -5.01 -25.27 31.14
C THR A 87 -4.75 -24.95 29.67
N THR A 88 -5.72 -25.22 28.78
CA THR A 88 -5.61 -24.88 27.36
C THR A 88 -5.40 -23.38 27.14
N LYS A 89 -6.16 -22.53 27.85
CA LYS A 89 -6.00 -21.07 27.73
C LYS A 89 -4.66 -20.56 28.21
N ARG A 90 -4.10 -21.16 29.27
CA ARG A 90 -2.72 -20.88 29.69
C ARG A 90 -1.73 -21.22 28.58
N ASP A 91 -1.84 -22.38 27.95
CA ASP A 91 -0.89 -22.84 26.93
C ASP A 91 -1.01 -22.01 25.63
N GLU A 92 -2.22 -21.62 25.25
CA GLU A 92 -2.48 -20.65 24.17
C GLU A 92 -1.81 -19.30 24.47
N ALA A 93 -1.94 -18.79 25.71
CA ALA A 93 -1.32 -17.52 26.11
C ALA A 93 0.22 -17.57 26.09
N VAL A 94 0.81 -18.67 26.54
CA VAL A 94 2.27 -18.90 26.46
C VAL A 94 2.74 -18.92 25.01
N THR A 95 2.00 -19.61 24.13
CA THR A 95 2.31 -19.66 22.70
C THR A 95 2.21 -18.27 22.07
N ALA A 96 1.15 -17.53 22.35
CA ALA A 96 0.97 -16.17 21.85
C ALA A 96 2.09 -15.22 22.30
N ALA A 97 2.51 -15.32 23.57
CA ALA A 97 3.64 -14.56 24.09
C ALA A 97 4.96 -14.89 23.35
N GLY A 98 5.20 -16.17 23.06
CA GLY A 98 6.37 -16.61 22.27
C GLY A 98 6.36 -16.05 20.84
N GLN A 99 5.19 -16.06 20.17
CA GLN A 99 5.06 -15.51 18.82
C GLN A 99 5.22 -13.98 18.78
N ALA A 100 4.73 -13.28 19.79
CA ALA A 100 4.93 -11.83 19.93
C ALA A 100 6.40 -11.48 20.11
N GLU A 101 7.12 -12.23 20.96
CA GLU A 101 8.56 -12.05 21.17
C GLU A 101 9.36 -12.36 19.91
N ALA A 102 9.02 -13.44 19.19
CA ALA A 102 9.65 -13.75 17.90
C ALA A 102 9.42 -12.62 16.89
N SER A 103 8.20 -12.10 16.78
CA SER A 103 7.87 -10.97 15.88
C SER A 103 8.65 -9.70 16.25
N ARG A 104 8.77 -9.40 17.55
CA ARG A 104 9.55 -8.27 18.06
C ARG A 104 11.03 -8.41 17.70
N ILE A 105 11.60 -9.60 17.85
CA ILE A 105 12.98 -9.90 17.47
C ILE A 105 13.15 -9.71 15.95
N GLU A 106 12.28 -10.27 15.12
CA GLU A 106 12.39 -10.18 13.67
C GLU A 106 12.27 -8.72 13.18
N ALA A 107 11.38 -7.92 13.77
CA ALA A 107 11.29 -6.48 13.49
C ALA A 107 12.58 -5.73 13.93
N SER A 108 13.13 -6.10 15.08
CA SER A 108 14.39 -5.54 15.61
C SER A 108 15.61 -5.87 14.73
N LYS A 109 15.58 -6.96 13.95
CA LYS A 109 16.63 -7.29 12.96
C LYS A 109 16.60 -6.37 11.74
N LEU A 110 15.41 -5.89 11.36
CA LEU A 110 15.24 -5.00 10.21
C LEU A 110 15.37 -3.52 10.58
N ASN A 111 15.09 -3.14 11.83
CA ASN A 111 15.30 -1.79 12.32
C ASN A 111 16.29 -1.78 13.49
N LEU A 112 17.53 -1.39 13.19
CA LEU A 112 18.64 -1.35 14.13
C LEU A 112 18.67 -0.07 14.98
N GLY A 113 17.73 0.85 14.75
CA GLY A 113 17.59 2.12 15.47
C GLY A 113 18.62 3.17 15.06
N ALA A 114 18.83 4.15 15.93
CA ALA A 114 19.80 5.22 15.73
C ALA A 114 21.22 4.77 16.15
N LYS A 115 22.21 4.97 15.28
CA LYS A 115 23.62 4.62 15.53
C LYS A 115 24.53 5.72 14.96
N ALA A 116 25.64 6.00 15.63
CA ALA A 116 26.64 6.96 15.14
C ALA A 116 27.62 6.37 14.11
N ALA A 117 27.71 5.04 14.05
CA ALA A 117 28.54 4.30 13.11
C ALA A 117 27.76 3.12 12.52
N ALA A 118 28.18 2.71 11.31
CA ALA A 118 27.58 1.59 10.60
C ALA A 118 27.65 0.29 11.41
N PRO A 119 26.50 -0.33 11.76
CA PRO A 119 26.50 -1.63 12.42
C PRO A 119 27.09 -2.72 11.52
N THR A 120 27.75 -3.70 12.13
CA THR A 120 28.27 -4.90 11.45
C THR A 120 27.43 -6.16 11.74
N VAL A 121 26.58 -6.10 12.77
CA VAL A 121 25.65 -7.15 13.19
C VAL A 121 24.29 -6.53 13.52
N ASP A 122 23.25 -7.38 13.54
CA ASP A 122 21.92 -6.99 13.97
C ASP A 122 21.82 -6.79 15.50
N ASN A 123 20.63 -6.41 15.99
CA ASN A 123 20.39 -6.19 17.41
C ASN A 123 20.42 -7.47 18.27
N GLN A 124 20.58 -8.64 17.65
CA GLN A 124 20.77 -9.94 18.30
C GLN A 124 22.21 -10.46 18.16
N GLY A 125 23.11 -9.65 17.57
CA GLY A 125 24.51 -10.04 17.32
C GLY A 125 24.68 -11.00 16.15
N GLN A 126 23.66 -11.23 15.33
CA GLN A 126 23.75 -12.06 14.13
C GLN A 126 24.13 -11.22 12.89
N ALA A 127 24.43 -11.89 11.79
CA ALA A 127 24.73 -11.22 10.53
C ALA A 127 23.56 -10.36 10.04
N LEU A 128 23.87 -9.21 9.45
CA LEU A 128 22.88 -8.28 8.91
C LEU A 128 22.06 -8.93 7.79
N ARG A 129 20.75 -8.68 7.83
CA ARG A 129 19.83 -9.11 6.78
C ARG A 129 19.67 -8.02 5.73
N THR A 130 19.59 -8.41 4.45
CA THR A 130 19.25 -7.48 3.37
C THR A 130 17.94 -6.75 3.69
N GLY A 131 17.94 -5.44 3.54
CA GLY A 131 16.81 -4.58 3.92
C GLY A 131 16.83 -4.09 5.36
N ALA A 132 17.78 -4.54 6.20
CA ALA A 132 17.97 -3.95 7.53
C ALA A 132 18.29 -2.45 7.38
N THR A 133 17.82 -1.65 8.33
CA THR A 133 17.93 -0.19 8.33
C THR A 133 18.47 0.31 9.67
N TYR A 134 19.19 1.42 9.63
CA TYR A 134 19.53 2.20 10.82
C TYR A 134 19.49 3.69 10.48
N TYR A 135 19.27 4.53 11.48
CA TYR A 135 19.40 5.97 11.34
C TYR A 135 20.81 6.39 11.72
N ASP A 136 21.57 6.90 10.75
CA ASP A 136 22.92 7.39 10.98
C ASP A 136 22.86 8.79 11.60
N THR A 137 23.19 8.91 12.88
CA THR A 137 23.11 10.17 13.62
C THR A 137 24.26 11.13 13.28
N THR A 138 25.35 10.63 12.69
CA THR A 138 26.47 11.48 12.24
C THR A 138 26.13 12.14 10.92
N LEU A 139 25.46 11.39 10.04
CA LEU A 139 25.06 11.85 8.71
C LEU A 139 23.62 12.38 8.63
N ASN A 140 22.85 12.30 9.72
CA ASN A 140 21.43 12.66 9.83
C ASN A 140 20.53 12.03 8.75
N LYS A 141 20.76 10.75 8.41
CA LYS A 141 19.99 10.05 7.37
C LYS A 141 19.77 8.58 7.65
N TRP A 142 18.70 8.03 7.07
CA TRP A 142 18.46 6.60 7.05
C TRP A 142 19.45 5.89 6.13
N ARG A 143 19.94 4.73 6.56
CA ARG A 143 20.80 3.83 5.80
C ARG A 143 20.12 2.46 5.72
N ALA A 144 20.28 1.77 4.60
CA ALA A 144 19.77 0.42 4.39
C ALA A 144 20.89 -0.54 3.96
N TRP A 145 20.87 -1.77 4.44
CA TRP A 145 21.83 -2.81 4.10
C TRP A 145 21.39 -3.51 2.81
N ASN A 146 22.21 -3.46 1.76
CA ASN A 146 21.90 -4.12 0.49
C ASN A 146 22.40 -5.58 0.41
N GLY A 147 22.98 -6.11 1.49
CA GLY A 147 23.63 -7.42 1.52
C GLY A 147 25.17 -7.34 1.56
N THR A 148 25.76 -6.23 1.13
CA THR A 148 27.23 -6.03 1.07
C THR A 148 27.71 -4.75 1.75
N LEU A 149 26.96 -3.66 1.61
CA LEU A 149 27.29 -2.35 2.18
C LEU A 149 26.04 -1.56 2.53
N TRP A 150 26.21 -0.58 3.42
CA TRP A 150 25.15 0.36 3.78
C TRP A 150 24.97 1.40 2.67
N VAL A 151 23.77 1.49 2.12
CA VAL A 151 23.37 2.43 1.06
C VAL A 151 22.27 3.38 1.56
N GLU A 152 21.93 4.38 0.75
CA GLU A 152 20.78 5.25 1.02
C GLU A 152 19.51 4.61 0.43
N PRO A 153 18.46 4.35 1.23
CA PRO A 153 17.28 3.62 0.78
C PRO A 153 16.41 4.41 -0.20
N VAL A 154 16.42 5.74 -0.11
CA VAL A 154 15.68 6.64 -1.00
C VAL A 154 16.59 7.81 -1.34
N ASN A 155 16.95 7.94 -2.61
CA ASN A 155 17.76 9.05 -3.10
C ASN A 155 16.86 10.08 -3.79
N VAL A 156 16.16 10.92 -3.02
CA VAL A 156 15.31 12.00 -3.58
C VAL A 156 16.13 13.20 -4.05
N THR A 157 17.39 13.28 -3.60
CA THR A 157 18.42 14.19 -4.09
C THR A 157 19.30 13.51 -5.16
N GLY A 158 18.90 12.31 -5.58
CA GLY A 158 19.61 11.51 -6.54
C GLY A 158 19.37 12.01 -7.96
N ALA A 159 20.40 11.79 -8.77
CA ALA A 159 20.37 11.88 -10.23
C ALA A 159 19.04 11.46 -10.86
N VAL A 160 18.64 12.16 -11.91
CA VAL A 160 17.57 11.68 -12.80
C VAL A 160 17.97 10.28 -13.30
N SER A 161 17.11 9.28 -13.10
CA SER A 161 17.43 7.89 -13.44
C SER A 161 17.67 7.72 -14.93
N THR A 162 16.82 8.29 -15.80
CA THR A 162 17.06 8.45 -17.25
C THR A 162 16.16 9.53 -17.85
N VAL A 163 16.70 10.42 -18.70
CA VAL A 163 15.97 11.18 -19.73
C VAL A 163 16.73 11.00 -21.04
N ASN A 164 16.13 10.29 -22.01
CA ASN A 164 16.77 9.97 -23.30
C ASN A 164 18.21 9.44 -23.17
N GLY A 165 18.45 8.57 -22.19
CA GLY A 165 19.76 7.96 -21.93
C GLY A 165 20.73 8.80 -21.10
N LYS A 166 20.39 10.05 -20.74
CA LYS A 166 21.15 10.85 -19.77
C LYS A 166 20.71 10.56 -18.34
N SER A 167 21.68 10.44 -17.45
CA SER A 167 21.51 10.30 -16.00
C SER A 167 22.61 11.10 -15.28
N GLY A 168 22.38 11.44 -14.02
CA GLY A 168 23.34 12.19 -13.20
C GLY A 168 22.68 13.26 -12.32
N PRO A 169 23.38 13.76 -11.28
CA PRO A 169 22.85 14.73 -10.33
C PRO A 169 22.46 16.05 -10.99
N ASP A 170 23.18 16.44 -12.05
CA ASP A 170 22.92 17.63 -12.85
C ASP A 170 22.72 17.22 -14.32
N VAL A 171 21.51 16.77 -14.68
CA VAL A 171 21.19 16.51 -16.09
C VAL A 171 21.06 17.82 -16.84
N THR A 172 22.16 18.25 -17.46
CA THR A 172 22.14 19.33 -18.45
C THR A 172 21.65 18.75 -19.78
N LEU A 173 20.45 19.17 -20.21
CA LEU A 173 19.90 18.78 -21.50
C LEU A 173 20.52 19.63 -22.61
N LEU A 174 21.21 18.98 -23.53
CA LEU A 174 21.67 19.56 -24.78
C LEU A 174 20.56 19.49 -25.83
N PRO A 175 20.59 20.33 -26.88
CA PRO A 175 19.62 20.25 -27.97
C PRO A 175 19.52 18.86 -28.62
N SER A 176 20.60 18.08 -28.66
CA SER A 176 20.60 16.69 -29.14
C SER A 176 19.72 15.74 -28.32
N ASP A 177 19.42 16.12 -27.08
CA ASP A 177 18.74 15.27 -26.10
C ASP A 177 17.24 15.49 -26.09
N LEU A 178 16.80 16.63 -26.64
CA LEU A 178 15.40 17.05 -26.66
C LEU A 178 14.68 16.61 -27.95
N GLY A 179 15.40 15.98 -28.88
CA GLY A 179 14.86 15.63 -30.20
C GLY A 179 14.55 16.88 -31.04
N ALA A 180 13.65 16.73 -32.02
CA ALA A 180 13.18 17.86 -32.82
C ALA A 180 12.29 18.79 -31.98
N LEU A 181 12.44 20.10 -32.18
CA LEU A 181 11.45 21.08 -31.70
C LEU A 181 10.06 20.71 -32.24
N PRO A 182 8.97 21.00 -31.52
CA PRO A 182 7.62 20.61 -31.93
C PRO A 182 7.34 21.08 -33.37
N ALA A 183 6.87 20.15 -34.21
CA ALA A 183 6.63 20.39 -35.64
C ALA A 183 5.45 21.34 -35.92
N THR A 184 4.76 21.79 -34.87
CA THR A 184 3.62 22.71 -34.93
C THR A 184 3.67 23.71 -33.77
N GLY A 185 3.17 24.93 -34.01
CA GLY A 185 3.10 26.00 -33.02
C GLY A 185 4.19 27.07 -33.17
N ALA A 186 4.02 28.19 -32.45
CA ALA A 186 5.01 29.26 -32.44
C ALA A 186 6.22 28.87 -31.58
N ILE A 187 7.42 29.03 -32.14
CA ILE A 187 8.67 28.84 -31.40
C ILE A 187 9.14 30.20 -30.89
N ALA A 188 9.17 30.39 -29.57
CA ALA A 188 9.77 31.56 -28.95
C ALA A 188 11.21 31.24 -28.53
N VAL A 189 12.20 31.85 -29.19
CA VAL A 189 13.63 31.67 -28.86
C VAL A 189 14.13 32.90 -28.13
N GLY A 190 14.54 32.75 -26.86
CA GLY A 190 15.08 33.85 -26.03
C GLY A 190 16.53 34.26 -26.35
N GLY A 191 17.18 33.58 -27.30
CA GLY A 191 18.56 33.82 -27.70
C GLY A 191 18.74 34.03 -29.21
N SER A 192 19.98 34.28 -29.65
CA SER A 192 20.28 34.50 -31.07
C SER A 192 20.18 33.20 -31.89
N VAL A 193 19.45 33.23 -33.01
CA VAL A 193 19.45 32.16 -34.01
C VAL A 193 20.58 32.42 -35.02
N ARG A 194 21.41 31.40 -35.29
CA ARG A 194 22.51 31.47 -36.26
C ARG A 194 22.30 30.41 -37.33
N ALA A 195 22.54 30.76 -38.59
CA ALA A 195 22.52 29.83 -39.72
C ALA A 195 23.92 29.79 -40.36
N PRO A 196 24.39 28.62 -40.84
CA PRO A 196 25.63 28.53 -41.59
C PRO A 196 25.53 29.29 -42.92
N ARG A 197 26.66 29.83 -43.40
CA ARG A 197 26.77 30.37 -44.77
C ARG A 197 26.96 29.21 -45.73
N VAL A 198 25.93 28.90 -46.52
CA VAL A 198 25.88 27.75 -47.43
C VAL A 198 26.48 28.12 -48.79
N ALA A 199 27.50 27.38 -49.22
CA ALA A 199 28.06 27.57 -50.56
C ALA A 199 27.16 26.94 -51.63
N VAL A 200 26.79 27.71 -52.64
CA VAL A 200 26.00 27.22 -53.78
C VAL A 200 26.96 26.58 -54.79
N ALA A 201 26.93 25.24 -54.90
CA ALA A 201 27.88 24.49 -55.72
C ALA A 201 27.70 24.75 -57.24
N ALA A 202 26.47 24.67 -57.74
CA ALA A 202 26.12 24.96 -59.12
C ALA A 202 25.34 26.28 -59.20
N LEU A 203 24.16 26.30 -59.83
CA LEU A 203 23.28 27.46 -59.90
C LEU A 203 21.89 27.21 -59.29
N ALA A 204 21.61 25.97 -58.87
CA ALA A 204 20.42 25.63 -58.12
C ALA A 204 20.63 25.94 -56.64
N ILE A 205 19.77 26.78 -56.07
CA ILE A 205 19.72 27.08 -54.65
C ILE A 205 18.61 26.21 -54.05
N ASP A 206 19.01 25.29 -53.19
CA ASP A 206 18.10 24.39 -52.48
C ASP A 206 17.69 25.03 -51.15
N CYS A 207 16.43 25.47 -51.05
CA CYS A 207 15.91 26.16 -49.86
C CYS A 207 15.85 25.27 -48.62
N SER A 208 15.96 23.95 -48.76
CA SER A 208 16.04 23.03 -47.61
C SER A 208 17.39 23.08 -46.91
N THR A 209 18.42 23.64 -47.54
CA THR A 209 19.81 23.59 -47.05
C THR A 209 20.20 24.78 -46.17
N GLY A 210 19.39 25.86 -46.14
CA GLY A 210 19.59 27.00 -45.24
C GLY A 210 19.07 28.31 -45.81
N ASN A 211 19.16 29.39 -45.02
CA ASN A 211 18.59 30.70 -45.38
C ASN A 211 19.66 31.74 -45.79
N TYR A 212 20.95 31.40 -45.73
CA TYR A 212 22.03 32.30 -46.10
C TYR A 212 23.03 31.58 -47.02
N PHE A 213 23.15 32.08 -48.24
CA PHE A 213 23.90 31.45 -49.30
C PHE A 213 25.07 32.30 -49.78
N ALA A 214 25.98 31.67 -50.51
CA ALA A 214 27.04 32.35 -51.19
C ALA A 214 27.45 31.70 -52.50
N LYS A 215 27.82 32.52 -53.48
CA LYS A 215 28.29 32.05 -54.79
C LYS A 215 29.37 32.96 -55.37
N THR A 216 30.37 32.38 -56.02
CA THR A 216 31.24 33.11 -56.96
C THR A 216 30.76 32.85 -58.38
N ILE A 217 30.59 33.92 -59.16
CA ILE A 217 30.15 33.87 -60.56
C ILE A 217 31.26 34.43 -61.45
N ALA A 218 31.71 33.63 -62.41
CA ALA A 218 32.77 33.97 -63.36
C ALA A 218 32.38 33.68 -64.84
N ALA A 219 31.09 33.57 -65.11
CA ALA A 219 30.51 33.34 -66.43
C ALA A 219 29.00 33.67 -66.39
N ASN A 220 28.36 33.75 -67.56
CA ASN A 220 26.90 33.90 -67.65
C ASN A 220 26.21 32.79 -66.87
N SER A 221 25.37 33.15 -65.91
CA SER A 221 24.84 32.25 -64.90
C SER A 221 23.38 32.55 -64.61
N THR A 222 22.54 31.55 -64.79
CA THR A 222 21.12 31.61 -64.45
C THR A 222 20.84 30.79 -63.20
N PHE A 223 20.48 31.46 -62.11
CA PHE A 223 20.08 30.77 -60.88
C PHE A 223 18.71 30.11 -61.02
N THR A 224 18.50 29.02 -60.28
CA THR A 224 17.18 28.43 -60.05
C THR A 224 16.97 28.22 -58.56
N PHE A 225 15.72 28.25 -58.12
CA PHE A 225 15.35 27.99 -56.72
C PHE A 225 14.58 26.67 -56.64
N GLY A 226 14.94 25.81 -55.70
CA GLY A 226 14.31 24.51 -55.47
C GLY A 226 13.91 24.33 -54.01
N SER A 227 13.04 23.35 -53.77
CA SER A 227 12.62 22.92 -52.41
C SER A 227 12.07 24.05 -51.52
N ALA A 228 11.43 25.06 -52.11
CA ALA A 228 10.78 26.10 -51.33
C ALA A 228 9.71 25.48 -50.41
N PRO A 229 9.57 25.95 -49.16
CA PRO A 229 8.52 25.46 -48.27
C PRO A 229 7.14 25.56 -48.92
N ALA A 230 6.30 24.54 -48.70
CA ALA A 230 4.97 24.46 -49.32
C ALA A 230 4.13 25.72 -49.06
N SER A 231 3.23 26.03 -50.01
CA SER A 231 2.34 27.20 -49.95
C SER A 231 1.64 27.33 -48.58
N GLY A 232 1.56 28.56 -48.07
CA GLY A 232 1.10 28.86 -46.72
C GLY A 232 2.23 29.02 -45.70
N ASN A 233 3.45 28.62 -46.03
CA ASN A 233 4.66 28.88 -45.23
C ASN A 233 5.50 30.00 -45.86
N ALA A 234 5.88 30.99 -45.06
CA ALA A 234 6.80 32.03 -45.51
C ALA A 234 8.25 31.53 -45.43
N TYR A 235 9.06 31.89 -46.41
CA TYR A 235 10.48 31.61 -46.46
C TYR A 235 11.25 32.82 -46.95
N GLY A 236 12.37 33.10 -46.29
CA GLY A 236 13.28 34.18 -46.66
C GLY A 236 14.71 33.67 -46.75
N MET A 237 15.43 34.10 -47.77
CA MET A 237 16.86 33.81 -47.93
C MET A 237 17.65 35.04 -48.36
N SER A 238 18.94 35.04 -48.02
CA SER A 238 19.92 35.98 -48.55
C SER A 238 21.01 35.23 -49.30
N ILE A 239 21.58 35.83 -50.35
CA ILE A 239 22.76 35.31 -51.05
C ILE A 239 23.80 36.39 -51.29
N ASP A 240 25.03 36.12 -50.88
CA ASP A 240 26.21 36.90 -51.26
C ASP A 240 26.78 36.36 -52.57
N VAL A 241 26.91 37.23 -53.58
CA VAL A 241 27.50 36.88 -54.87
C VAL A 241 28.77 37.68 -55.10
N THR A 242 29.91 36.99 -55.17
CA THR A 242 31.16 37.52 -55.70
C THR A 242 31.10 37.43 -57.22
N HIS A 243 30.93 38.57 -57.89
CA HIS A 243 30.67 38.62 -59.34
C HIS A 243 31.94 39.04 -60.07
N THR A 244 32.70 38.07 -60.58
CA THR A 244 33.96 38.30 -61.29
C THR A 244 33.72 38.70 -62.75
N SER A 245 32.80 38.03 -63.44
CA SER A 245 32.49 38.28 -64.86
C SER A 245 31.15 37.65 -65.28
N GLY A 246 30.68 37.95 -66.50
CA GLY A 246 29.44 37.42 -67.07
C GLY A 246 28.17 38.14 -66.58
N VAL A 247 27.02 37.66 -67.01
CA VAL A 247 25.69 38.17 -66.62
C VAL A 247 25.04 37.23 -65.61
N ILE A 248 24.48 37.78 -64.54
CA ILE A 248 23.67 37.02 -63.57
C ILE A 248 22.20 37.17 -63.97
N THR A 249 21.53 36.04 -64.17
CA THR A 249 20.12 35.95 -64.49
C THR A 249 19.38 35.18 -63.39
N TRP A 250 18.14 35.59 -63.13
CA TRP A 250 17.28 35.01 -62.10
C TRP A 250 16.08 34.31 -62.75
N PRO A 251 15.45 33.33 -62.07
CA PRO A 251 14.28 32.67 -62.62
C PRO A 251 13.11 33.66 -62.77
N THR A 252 12.22 33.42 -63.72
CA THR A 252 11.07 34.31 -64.03
C THR A 252 10.07 34.47 -62.88
N SER A 253 10.13 33.56 -61.90
CA SER A 253 9.39 33.62 -60.63
C SER A 253 9.88 34.76 -59.73
N VAL A 254 11.10 35.28 -59.92
CA VAL A 254 11.61 36.46 -59.21
C VAL A 254 11.00 37.72 -59.80
N LYS A 255 10.34 38.48 -58.92
CA LYS A 255 9.78 39.80 -59.21
C LYS A 255 10.63 40.86 -58.52
N TRP A 256 11.22 41.73 -59.32
CA TRP A 256 12.01 42.86 -58.87
C TRP A 256 11.13 44.11 -58.75
N PRO A 257 11.54 45.11 -57.95
CA PRO A 257 10.88 46.41 -57.94
C PRO A 257 10.81 47.02 -59.34
N GLY A 258 9.61 47.37 -59.80
CA GLY A 258 9.39 47.92 -61.15
C GLY A 258 9.65 46.93 -62.30
N ASP A 259 9.64 45.62 -62.01
CA ASP A 259 9.88 44.53 -62.98
C ASP A 259 11.23 44.59 -63.71
N MET A 260 12.18 45.36 -63.19
CA MET A 260 13.52 45.48 -63.73
C MET A 260 14.54 44.83 -62.81
N ALA A 261 15.32 43.88 -63.34
CA ALA A 261 16.44 43.29 -62.60
C ALA A 261 17.47 44.36 -62.21
N PRO A 262 18.16 44.20 -61.06
CA PRO A 262 19.16 45.17 -60.60
C PRO A 262 20.33 45.26 -61.59
N SER A 263 20.86 46.47 -61.74
CA SER A 263 22.07 46.70 -62.56
C SER A 263 23.32 46.29 -61.78
N LEU A 264 24.06 45.32 -62.33
CA LEU A 264 25.21 44.70 -61.69
C LEU A 264 26.49 44.98 -62.48
N THR A 265 27.53 45.40 -61.77
CA THR A 265 28.88 45.59 -62.32
C THR A 265 29.74 44.38 -61.96
N ALA A 266 30.38 43.78 -62.96
CA ALA A 266 31.39 42.75 -62.73
C ALA A 266 32.61 43.30 -61.98
N GLY A 267 33.32 42.43 -61.26
CA GLY A 267 34.40 42.81 -60.34
C GLY A 267 33.91 43.35 -58.98
N LYS A 268 32.63 43.15 -58.64
CA LYS A 268 32.02 43.63 -57.39
C LYS A 268 31.35 42.50 -56.61
N VAL A 269 30.98 42.79 -55.36
CA VAL A 269 30.16 41.90 -54.53
C VAL A 269 28.74 42.44 -54.45
N HIS A 270 27.76 41.53 -54.56
CA HIS A 270 26.34 41.84 -54.48
C HIS A 270 25.68 41.00 -53.41
N LYS A 271 24.68 41.55 -52.71
CA LYS A 271 23.82 40.81 -51.79
C LYS A 271 22.39 40.87 -52.28
N PHE A 272 21.75 39.71 -52.38
CA PHE A 272 20.35 39.61 -52.77
C PHE A 272 19.53 39.03 -51.64
N LEU A 273 18.33 39.54 -51.46
CA LEU A 273 17.33 39.02 -50.54
C LEU A 273 16.13 38.53 -51.35
N PHE A 274 15.63 37.36 -51.01
CA PHE A 274 14.46 36.77 -51.65
C PHE A 274 13.49 36.27 -50.59
N THR A 275 12.21 36.57 -50.78
CA THR A 275 11.14 36.02 -49.94
C THR A 275 10.02 35.42 -50.79
N THR A 276 9.41 34.35 -50.29
CA THR A 276 8.23 33.70 -50.88
C THR A 276 7.29 33.25 -49.76
N SER A 277 6.01 33.07 -50.08
CA SER A 277 5.02 32.48 -49.18
C SER A 277 4.09 31.47 -49.90
N ASP A 278 4.36 31.19 -51.18
CA ASP A 278 3.46 30.50 -52.10
C ASP A 278 4.11 29.25 -52.73
N GLY A 279 5.01 28.58 -52.01
CA GLY A 279 5.70 27.41 -52.55
C GLY A 279 6.79 27.75 -53.56
N GLY A 280 7.24 29.01 -53.62
CA GLY A 280 8.24 29.47 -54.56
C GLY A 280 7.71 29.75 -55.97
N ALA A 281 6.37 29.78 -56.14
CA ALA A 281 5.74 30.22 -57.39
C ALA A 281 6.08 31.70 -57.68
N THR A 282 6.13 32.52 -56.63
CA THR A 282 6.55 33.92 -56.70
C THR A 282 7.60 34.24 -55.65
N TRP A 283 8.65 34.95 -56.06
CA TRP A 283 9.70 35.46 -55.19
C TRP A 283 9.77 36.98 -55.26
N ARG A 284 9.76 37.65 -54.11
CA ARG A 284 10.06 39.08 -54.01
C ARG A 284 11.56 39.25 -53.86
N GLY A 285 12.21 39.83 -54.87
CA GLY A 285 13.65 40.07 -54.87
C GLY A 285 13.99 41.50 -54.44
N ALA A 286 15.04 41.64 -53.65
CA ALA A 286 15.71 42.91 -53.37
C ALA A 286 17.23 42.73 -53.53
N ALA A 287 17.92 43.80 -53.92
CA ALA A 287 19.35 43.74 -54.18
C ALA A 287 20.07 44.93 -53.54
N LEU A 288 21.19 44.63 -52.91
CA LEU A 288 22.21 45.58 -52.50
C LEU A 288 23.43 45.31 -53.38
N SER A 289 23.66 46.17 -54.37
CA SER A 289 24.55 45.88 -55.49
C SER A 289 25.82 46.74 -55.47
N ASN A 290 26.88 46.25 -56.12
CA ASN A 290 28.10 46.97 -56.46
C ASN A 290 29.00 47.37 -55.27
N TYR A 291 29.06 46.54 -54.23
CA TYR A 291 30.02 46.76 -53.14
C TYR A 291 31.46 46.54 -53.62
N ALA A 292 32.39 47.29 -53.02
CA ALA A 292 33.81 46.99 -53.14
C ALA A 292 34.09 45.56 -52.65
N SER A 293 35.02 44.89 -53.34
CA SER A 293 35.49 43.54 -53.01
C SER A 293 36.20 43.50 -51.66
#